data_AF-A0A7S2TY21-F1
#
_entry.id   AF-A0A7S2TY21-F1
#
_cell.length_a   1.000
_cell.length_b   1.000
_cell.length_c   1.000
_cell.angle_alpha   90.00
_cell.angle_beta   90.00
_cell.angle_gamma   90.00
#
_symmetry.space_group_name_H-M   'P 1'
#
loop_
_entity.id
_entity.type
_entity.pdbx_description
1 polymer ?
#
loop_
_entity_poly.entity_id
_entity_poly.type
_entity_poly.pdbx_seq_one_letter_code
_entity_poly.pdbx_strand_id
1 'polypeptide(L)'
;RGNGGCGLVATALAVAVAFVFLAGRGRPLRSSPSISPKKIWRAVPNPMRAGPCGSSRIYSPRSIRPMPRVRGPGGSVRRNLRCCVERVGDAELSLETLTDTAKDASFLEASIQTTLDKEWIKQDIHGVIGSEVGRLYTKYRSEGINDVTLMVLEIGGFLSDPKQFDMGDAFVGGWDVANMVGDLLIARIAGPDGADCACSDVVVIPSEE
;
A
#
# COMPACT_ATOMS: atom_id res chain seq x y z
N ARG A 1 -49.86 11.86 61.71
CA ARG A 1 -49.29 10.55 62.10
C ARG A 1 -48.55 9.99 60.88
N GLY A 2 -47.24 9.74 61.01
CA GLY A 2 -46.36 9.03 60.04
C GLY A 2 -46.06 9.82 58.75
N ASN A 3 -44.93 10.48 58.50
CA ASN A 3 -43.50 10.11 58.54
C ASN A 3 -43.07 9.00 57.57
N GLY A 4 -42.14 9.36 56.66
CA GLY A 4 -41.13 8.48 56.06
C GLY A 4 -41.50 7.85 54.71
N GLY A 5 -40.70 7.92 53.64
CA GLY A 5 -39.35 8.44 53.53
C GLY A 5 -38.86 8.38 52.08
N CYS A 6 -37.91 9.26 51.80
CA CYS A 6 -37.06 9.32 50.62
C CYS A 6 -36.35 7.98 50.37
N GLY A 7 -36.22 7.61 49.09
CA GLY A 7 -35.32 6.57 48.62
C GLY A 7 -34.92 6.83 47.18
N LEU A 8 -34.00 7.77 46.98
CA LEU A 8 -33.22 7.87 45.74
C LEU A 8 -32.44 6.56 45.55
N VAL A 9 -32.66 5.87 44.44
CA VAL A 9 -31.77 4.79 43.99
C VAL A 9 -30.95 5.34 42.83
N ALA A 10 -29.82 5.97 43.18
CA ALA A 10 -28.77 6.35 42.24
C ALA A 10 -27.66 5.31 42.36
N THR A 11 -27.67 4.29 41.50
CA THR A 11 -26.58 3.32 41.40
C THR A 11 -25.59 3.83 40.36
N ALA A 12 -24.61 4.61 40.84
CA ALA A 12 -23.39 4.93 40.13
C ALA A 12 -22.46 3.70 40.15
N LEU A 13 -22.18 3.11 38.99
CA LEU A 13 -21.09 2.15 38.82
C LEU A 13 -19.88 2.91 38.26
N ALA A 14 -19.09 3.49 39.18
CA ALA A 14 -17.74 3.95 38.93
C ALA A 14 -16.78 2.85 39.42
N VAL A 15 -16.19 2.10 38.50
CA VAL A 15 -15.05 1.21 38.80
C VAL A 15 -13.79 2.00 38.52
N ALA A 16 -13.32 2.70 39.55
CA ALA A 16 -11.94 3.17 39.65
C ALA A 16 -11.10 2.05 40.26
N VAL A 17 -10.15 1.52 39.49
CA VAL A 17 -9.04 0.72 40.04
C VAL A 17 -7.82 1.63 40.02
N ALA A 18 -7.46 2.09 41.22
CA ALA A 18 -6.20 2.79 41.50
C ALA A 18 -5.41 1.98 42.53
N PHE A 19 -4.08 2.15 42.46
CA PHE A 19 -3.03 1.68 43.39
C PHE A 19 -2.52 0.24 43.23
N VAL A 20 -1.35 0.12 42.58
CA VAL A 20 -0.10 -0.13 43.30
C VAL A 20 1.01 0.72 42.70
N PHE A 21 1.38 1.76 43.44
CA PHE A 21 2.64 2.50 43.32
C PHE A 21 3.65 1.79 44.23
N LEU A 22 4.70 1.20 43.67
CA LEU A 22 5.86 0.80 44.45
C LEU A 22 7.12 1.24 43.70
N ALA A 23 7.78 2.19 44.33
CA ALA A 23 9.05 2.78 43.98
C ALA A 23 10.16 1.73 43.82
N GLY A 24 11.10 1.95 42.90
CA GLY A 24 12.32 1.16 42.90
C GLY A 24 13.26 1.36 41.72
N ARG A 25 14.20 2.30 41.90
CA ARG A 25 15.55 2.35 41.31
C ARG A 25 15.68 2.98 39.93
N GLY A 26 16.16 4.23 39.97
CA GLY A 26 16.64 4.99 38.84
C GLY A 26 17.74 4.27 38.07
N ARG A 27 17.65 4.38 36.75
CA ARG A 27 18.77 4.16 35.85
C ARG A 27 19.40 5.52 35.57
N PRO A 28 20.73 5.68 35.74
CA PRO A 28 21.41 6.92 35.44
C PRO A 28 21.26 7.27 33.96
N LEU A 29 20.94 8.53 33.70
CA LEU A 29 21.01 9.17 32.40
C LEU A 29 22.39 8.91 31.78
N ARG A 30 22.41 8.08 30.74
CA ARG A 30 23.60 7.94 29.89
C ARG A 30 23.71 9.21 29.08
N SER A 31 24.59 10.10 29.52
CA SER A 31 25.05 11.27 28.77
C SER A 31 25.63 10.82 27.44
N SER A 32 24.86 10.98 26.35
CA SER A 32 25.41 10.90 25.00
C SER A 32 26.24 12.16 24.72
N PRO A 33 27.42 12.01 24.10
CA PRO A 33 28.39 13.08 23.95
C PRO A 33 27.90 14.19 23.01
N SER A 34 28.14 15.41 23.47
CA SER A 34 28.20 16.65 22.69
C SER A 34 29.05 16.45 21.43
N ILE A 35 28.41 16.31 20.27
CA ILE A 35 29.08 16.47 18.97
C ILE A 35 29.05 17.96 18.64
N SER A 36 30.18 18.60 18.92
CA SER A 36 30.43 19.99 18.53
C SER A 36 30.55 20.11 16.99
N PRO A 37 30.00 21.16 16.37
CA PRO A 37 30.14 21.39 14.93
C PRO A 37 31.50 22.08 14.67
N LYS A 38 32.46 21.33 14.13
CA LYS A 38 33.67 21.92 13.54
C LYS A 38 33.83 21.50 12.08
N LYS A 39 33.54 22.47 11.23
CA LYS A 39 34.18 22.76 9.93
C LYS A 39 35.37 21.86 9.60
N ILE A 40 35.20 20.98 8.61
CA ILE A 40 36.30 20.56 7.72
C ILE A 40 35.78 20.72 6.29
N TRP A 41 36.09 21.89 5.73
CA TRP A 41 36.21 22.04 4.29
C TRP A 41 37.51 21.36 3.87
N ARG A 42 37.43 20.36 2.99
CA ARG A 42 38.49 20.13 2.00
C ARG A 42 37.85 19.82 0.66
N ALA A 43 38.15 20.71 -0.27
CA ALA A 43 37.89 20.63 -1.69
C ALA A 43 38.40 19.32 -2.28
N VAL A 44 37.59 18.71 -3.14
CA VAL A 44 38.05 17.78 -4.17
C VAL A 44 37.66 18.39 -5.51
N PRO A 45 38.61 18.48 -6.46
CA PRO A 45 38.51 19.38 -7.60
C PRO A 45 37.56 18.89 -8.69
N ASN A 46 36.95 19.89 -9.33
CA ASN A 46 36.18 19.82 -10.54
C ASN A 46 37.16 19.79 -11.75
N PRO A 47 37.20 18.74 -12.58
CA PRO A 47 37.86 18.84 -13.87
C PRO A 47 36.85 19.33 -14.91
N MET A 48 36.97 20.61 -15.27
CA MET A 48 36.58 21.09 -16.60
C MET A 48 37.26 20.22 -17.68
N ARG A 49 36.51 19.85 -18.73
CA ARG A 49 36.85 20.27 -20.11
C ARG A 49 35.80 19.82 -21.11
N ALA A 50 35.13 20.81 -21.68
CA ALA A 50 34.60 20.74 -23.02
C ALA A 50 35.75 20.51 -24.02
N GLY A 51 35.49 19.67 -25.02
CA GLY A 51 36.34 19.43 -26.19
C GLY A 51 35.50 18.78 -27.29
N PRO A 52 35.86 18.98 -28.57
CA PRO A 52 34.88 19.30 -29.61
C PRO A 52 34.53 18.12 -30.55
N CYS A 53 33.51 18.41 -31.36
CA CYS A 53 33.07 17.75 -32.59
C CYS A 53 33.95 16.66 -33.24
N GLY A 54 33.26 15.61 -33.68
CA GLY A 54 33.69 14.81 -34.84
C GLY A 54 33.78 13.31 -34.57
N SER A 55 32.74 12.57 -34.93
CA SER A 55 32.83 11.64 -36.06
C SER A 55 31.57 10.79 -36.13
N SER A 56 30.80 11.05 -37.18
CA SER A 56 29.67 10.29 -37.65
C SER A 56 30.05 8.81 -37.79
N ARG A 57 29.52 7.95 -36.92
CA ARG A 57 29.44 6.52 -37.20
C ARG A 57 27.97 6.16 -37.37
N ILE A 58 27.60 6.18 -38.64
CA ILE A 58 26.35 5.68 -39.21
C ILE A 58 26.09 4.29 -38.62
N TYR A 59 25.14 4.19 -37.69
CA TYR A 59 24.58 2.90 -37.29
C TYR A 59 23.64 2.48 -38.41
N SER A 60 24.06 1.46 -39.16
CA SER A 60 23.28 0.85 -40.22
C SER A 60 22.05 0.13 -39.61
N PRO A 61 20.80 0.47 -39.98
CA PRO A 61 19.64 -0.29 -39.56
C PRO A 61 19.47 -1.46 -40.52
N ARG A 62 20.19 -2.56 -40.28
CA ARG A 62 19.90 -3.84 -40.96
C ARG A 62 19.87 -4.98 -39.96
N SER A 63 18.79 -5.74 -40.07
CA SER A 63 18.53 -7.05 -39.46
C SER A 63 17.80 -7.07 -38.11
N ILE A 64 16.65 -6.39 -38.02
CA ILE A 64 15.52 -6.98 -37.28
C ILE A 64 15.00 -8.11 -38.16
N ARG A 65 15.40 -9.35 -37.86
CA ARG A 65 14.72 -10.51 -38.43
C ARG A 65 13.35 -10.61 -37.75
N PRO A 66 12.23 -10.63 -38.50
CA PRO A 66 10.94 -10.93 -37.89
C PRO A 66 11.00 -12.36 -37.34
N MET A 67 10.67 -12.51 -36.06
CA MET A 67 10.46 -13.82 -35.45
C MET A 67 9.41 -14.59 -36.29
N PRO A 68 9.62 -15.87 -36.61
CA PRO A 68 8.64 -16.67 -37.32
C PRO A 68 7.38 -16.78 -36.45
N ARG A 69 6.25 -16.25 -36.96
CA ARG A 69 4.94 -16.52 -36.39
C ARG A 69 4.65 -18.01 -36.54
N VAL A 70 4.76 -18.74 -35.44
CA VAL A 70 4.18 -20.08 -35.31
C VAL A 70 2.65 -19.92 -35.40
N ARG A 71 2.08 -20.12 -36.59
CA ARG A 71 0.63 -20.31 -36.75
C ARG A 71 0.30 -21.71 -36.28
N GLY A 72 -0.09 -21.83 -35.01
CA GLY A 72 -0.81 -23.01 -34.54
C GLY A 72 -2.22 -23.05 -35.16
N PRO A 73 -2.75 -24.23 -35.50
CA PRO A 73 -4.15 -24.41 -35.86
C PRO A 73 -4.97 -24.41 -34.56
N GLY A 74 -5.43 -23.23 -34.15
CA GLY A 74 -6.27 -23.06 -32.97
C GLY A 74 -6.72 -21.61 -32.90
N GLY A 75 -8.03 -21.39 -32.86
CA GLY A 75 -8.71 -20.11 -33.10
C GLY A 75 -8.06 -18.90 -32.43
N SER A 76 -7.99 -17.81 -33.18
CA SER A 76 -7.55 -16.51 -32.66
C SER A 76 -8.60 -16.00 -31.68
N VAL A 77 -8.49 -16.37 -30.41
CA VAL A 77 -9.24 -15.75 -29.32
C VAL A 77 -8.68 -14.34 -29.14
N ARG A 78 -9.18 -13.41 -29.96
CA ARG A 78 -9.02 -11.98 -29.69
C ARG A 78 -9.85 -11.68 -28.45
N ARG A 79 -9.23 -11.79 -27.27
CA ARG A 79 -9.81 -11.31 -26.02
C ARG A 79 -10.12 -9.83 -26.19
N ASN A 80 -11.40 -9.51 -26.28
CA ASN A 80 -11.89 -8.16 -26.46
C ASN A 80 -11.80 -7.47 -25.08
N LEU A 81 -10.64 -6.88 -24.79
CA LEU A 81 -10.33 -6.14 -23.55
C LEU A 81 -11.23 -4.91 -23.30
N ARG A 82 -12.23 -4.66 -24.15
CA ARG A 82 -13.13 -3.51 -24.06
C ARG A 82 -14.25 -3.65 -23.02
N CYS A 83 -14.63 -4.86 -22.62
CA CYS A 83 -15.88 -5.04 -21.88
C CYS A 83 -15.80 -4.63 -20.40
N CYS A 84 -14.62 -4.72 -19.76
CA CYS A 84 -14.50 -4.40 -18.34
C CYS A 84 -14.21 -2.90 -18.06
N VAL A 85 -13.88 -2.11 -19.11
CA VAL A 85 -13.56 -0.67 -18.97
C VAL A 85 -14.82 0.21 -18.91
N GLU A 86 -15.95 -0.27 -19.43
CA GLU A 86 -17.12 0.60 -19.68
C GLU A 86 -18.04 0.80 -18.46
N ARG A 87 -17.84 0.06 -17.35
CA ARG A 87 -18.59 0.25 -16.10
C ARG A 87 -17.89 1.08 -15.03
N VAL A 88 -16.58 1.33 -15.17
CA VAL A 88 -15.89 2.34 -14.35
C VAL A 88 -15.99 3.67 -15.10
N GLY A 89 -17.21 4.12 -15.35
CA GLY A 89 -17.44 5.38 -16.06
C GLY A 89 -17.00 6.54 -15.18
N ASP A 90 -15.85 7.15 -15.46
CA ASP A 90 -15.25 8.31 -14.78
C ASP A 90 -15.37 8.35 -13.23
N ALA A 91 -15.64 7.20 -12.63
CA ALA A 91 -16.00 7.09 -11.23
C ALA A 91 -14.71 7.16 -10.45
N GLU A 92 -14.45 8.35 -9.92
CA GLU A 92 -13.52 8.59 -8.85
C GLU A 92 -13.60 7.41 -7.86
N LEU A 93 -12.46 6.74 -7.65
CA LEU A 93 -12.36 5.55 -6.82
C LEU A 93 -12.50 5.95 -5.35
N SER A 94 -13.74 6.15 -4.94
CA SER A 94 -14.11 6.62 -3.61
C SER A 94 -14.26 5.46 -2.62
N LEU A 95 -13.63 5.63 -1.47
CA LEU A 95 -13.70 4.76 -0.29
C LEU A 95 -14.95 5.03 0.57
N GLU A 96 -15.82 5.97 0.20
CA GLU A 96 -17.05 6.26 0.96
C GLU A 96 -18.01 5.07 1.01
N THR A 97 -17.94 4.17 0.02
CA THR A 97 -18.70 2.93 -0.02
C THR A 97 -18.29 1.95 1.09
N LEU A 98 -17.06 2.08 1.62
CA LEU A 98 -16.50 1.26 2.68
C LEU A 98 -16.77 1.91 4.05
N THR A 99 -17.80 1.39 4.72
CA THR A 99 -18.30 1.94 5.98
C THR A 99 -17.60 1.40 7.23
N ASP A 100 -17.05 0.18 7.18
CA ASP A 100 -16.42 -0.48 8.33
C ASP A 100 -14.90 -0.44 8.22
N THR A 101 -14.33 0.71 8.59
CA THR A 101 -12.88 0.95 8.52
C THR A 101 -12.06 -0.10 9.29
N ALA A 102 -12.56 -0.61 10.42
CA ALA A 102 -11.84 -1.59 11.22
C ALA A 102 -11.78 -2.97 10.54
N LYS A 103 -12.89 -3.40 9.92
CA LYS A 103 -12.92 -4.63 9.12
C LYS A 103 -12.03 -4.52 7.89
N ASP A 104 -12.06 -3.39 7.20
CA ASP A 104 -11.27 -3.19 5.99
C ASP A 104 -9.77 -3.06 6.30
N ALA A 105 -9.39 -2.45 7.42
CA ALA A 105 -8.01 -2.46 7.92
C ALA A 105 -7.51 -3.88 8.21
N SER A 106 -8.31 -4.69 8.90
CA SER A 106 -7.99 -6.09 9.22
C SER A 106 -7.87 -6.94 7.95
N PHE A 107 -8.70 -6.66 6.94
CA PHE A 107 -8.64 -7.29 5.63
C PHE A 107 -7.33 -6.95 4.91
N LEU A 108 -6.92 -5.68 4.89
CA LEU A 108 -5.68 -5.25 4.26
C LEU A 108 -4.46 -5.89 4.94
N GLU A 109 -4.41 -5.89 6.27
CA GLU A 109 -3.33 -6.52 7.04
C GLU A 109 -3.14 -7.99 6.63
N ALA A 110 -4.21 -8.78 6.68
CA ALA A 110 -4.15 -10.20 6.36
C ALA A 110 -3.84 -10.45 4.86
N SER A 111 -4.40 -9.63 3.97
CA SER A 111 -4.26 -9.79 2.51
C SER A 111 -2.85 -9.45 2.04
N ILE A 112 -2.27 -8.37 2.57
CA ILE A 112 -0.88 -7.99 2.26
C ILE A 112 0.08 -9.07 2.74
N GLN A 113 -0.02 -9.50 4.00
CA GLN A 113 0.83 -10.56 4.51
C GLN A 113 0.73 -11.83 3.65
N THR A 114 -0.50 -12.27 3.35
CA THR A 114 -0.72 -13.49 2.55
C THR A 114 -0.17 -13.37 1.14
N THR A 115 -0.32 -12.21 0.50
CA THR A 115 0.15 -11.99 -0.88
C THR A 115 1.68 -11.94 -0.91
N LEU A 116 2.31 -11.23 0.01
CA LEU A 116 3.76 -11.17 0.13
C LEU A 116 4.37 -12.55 0.43
N ASP A 117 3.79 -13.32 1.37
CA ASP A 117 4.23 -14.68 1.70
C ASP A 117 4.15 -15.63 0.49
N LYS A 118 3.14 -15.45 -0.36
CA LYS A 118 2.92 -16.26 -1.56
C LYS A 118 3.89 -15.92 -2.68
N GLU A 119 4.19 -14.65 -2.90
CA GLU A 119 5.02 -14.18 -4.02
C GLU A 119 6.51 -14.21 -3.72
N TRP A 120 6.91 -13.88 -2.48
CA TRP A 120 8.30 -13.56 -2.12
C TRP A 120 8.90 -14.51 -1.07
N ILE A 121 8.24 -15.65 -0.82
CA ILE A 121 8.53 -16.59 0.28
C ILE A 121 8.16 -15.97 1.63
N LYS A 122 7.69 -16.80 2.56
CA LYS A 122 7.29 -16.34 3.89
C LYS A 122 8.43 -15.65 4.66
N GLN A 123 8.18 -14.43 5.14
CA GLN A 123 9.12 -13.65 5.96
C GLN A 123 8.39 -12.98 7.13
N ASP A 124 9.06 -12.84 8.28
CA ASP A 124 8.46 -12.20 9.47
C ASP A 124 8.09 -10.73 9.23
N ILE A 125 8.88 -10.03 8.39
CA ILE A 125 8.64 -8.62 8.04
C ILE A 125 7.30 -8.41 7.32
N HIS A 126 6.77 -9.42 6.62
CA HIS A 126 5.48 -9.30 5.91
C HIS A 126 4.31 -9.06 6.88
N GLY A 127 4.34 -9.67 8.06
CA GLY A 127 3.34 -9.42 9.09
C GLY A 127 3.44 -7.99 9.65
N VAL A 128 4.66 -7.49 9.82
CA VAL A 128 4.90 -6.11 10.28
C VAL A 128 4.40 -5.10 9.23
N ILE A 129 4.70 -5.33 7.96
CA ILE A 129 4.21 -4.51 6.84
C ILE A 129 2.68 -4.52 6.80
N GLY A 130 2.05 -5.70 6.87
CA GLY A 130 0.59 -5.81 6.86
C GLY A 130 -0.06 -5.04 8.02
N SER A 131 0.47 -5.20 9.23
CA SER A 131 -0.04 -4.50 10.42
C SER A 131 0.09 -2.98 10.30
N GLU A 132 1.22 -2.50 9.77
CA GLU A 132 1.45 -1.07 9.58
C GLU A 132 0.54 -0.48 8.49
N VAL A 133 0.29 -1.21 7.40
CA VAL A 133 -0.69 -0.82 6.38
C VAL A 133 -2.08 -0.67 6.99
N GLY A 134 -2.54 -1.63 7.80
CA GLY A 134 -3.84 -1.55 8.47
C GLY A 134 -3.94 -0.34 9.42
N ARG A 135 -2.86 -0.06 10.16
CA ARG A 135 -2.74 1.11 11.04
C ARG A 135 -2.82 2.42 10.26
N LEU A 136 -2.07 2.54 9.16
CA LEU A 136 -2.04 3.72 8.30
C LEU A 136 -3.38 3.95 7.62
N TYR A 137 -4.00 2.89 7.08
CA TYR A 137 -5.33 2.97 6.49
C TYR A 137 -6.32 3.58 7.49
N THR A 138 -6.40 3.04 8.71
CA THR A 138 -7.31 3.55 9.75
C THR A 138 -7.02 5.02 10.09
N LYS A 139 -5.73 5.38 10.22
CA LYS A 139 -5.30 6.75 10.47
C LYS A 139 -5.79 7.69 9.37
N TYR A 140 -5.49 7.39 8.11
CA TYR A 140 -5.82 8.26 6.98
C TYR A 140 -7.33 8.34 6.72
N ARG A 141 -8.07 7.25 6.94
CA ARG A 141 -9.54 7.28 6.94
C ARG A 141 -10.08 8.23 8.02
N SER A 142 -9.48 8.25 9.21
CA SER A 142 -9.86 9.20 10.28
C SER A 142 -9.49 10.65 9.99
N GLU A 143 -8.48 10.88 9.15
CA GLU A 143 -8.08 12.21 8.66
C GLU A 143 -8.95 12.71 7.49
N GLY A 144 -9.92 11.90 7.03
CA GLY A 144 -10.86 12.25 5.97
C GLY A 144 -10.37 11.90 4.56
N ILE A 145 -9.34 11.07 4.43
CA ILE A 145 -8.89 10.57 3.12
C ILE A 145 -9.88 9.50 2.65
N ASN A 146 -10.65 9.86 1.61
CA ASN A 146 -11.69 9.02 1.00
C ASN A 146 -11.35 8.58 -0.43
N ASP A 147 -10.19 8.95 -0.98
CA ASP A 147 -9.78 8.57 -2.34
C ASP A 147 -8.72 7.46 -2.29
N VAL A 148 -8.87 6.43 -3.14
CA VAL A 148 -7.92 5.31 -3.23
C VAL A 148 -6.54 5.79 -3.67
N THR A 149 -6.46 6.73 -4.62
CA THR A 149 -5.18 7.21 -5.15
C THR A 149 -4.38 7.94 -4.06
N LEU A 150 -5.03 8.84 -3.31
CA LEU A 150 -4.42 9.51 -2.17
C LEU A 150 -3.99 8.53 -1.07
N MET A 151 -4.82 7.51 -0.78
CA MET A 151 -4.46 6.46 0.18
C MET A 151 -3.18 5.72 -0.23
N VAL A 152 -3.05 5.35 -1.51
CA VAL A 152 -1.85 4.70 -2.06
C VAL A 152 -0.63 5.63 -1.96
N LEU A 153 -0.78 6.92 -2.29
CA LEU A 153 0.30 7.90 -2.21
C LEU A 153 0.82 8.07 -0.78
N GLU A 154 -0.09 8.19 0.19
CA GLU A 154 0.26 8.37 1.60
C GLU A 154 0.96 7.13 2.18
N ILE A 155 0.41 5.93 1.93
CA ILE A 155 1.02 4.67 2.38
C ILE A 155 2.38 4.45 1.69
N GLY A 156 2.47 4.67 0.38
CA GLY A 156 3.72 4.52 -0.38
C GLY A 156 4.80 5.49 0.06
N GLY A 157 4.43 6.74 0.35
CA GLY A 157 5.33 7.74 0.91
C GLY A 157 5.88 7.34 2.29
N PHE A 158 5.02 6.82 3.17
CA PHE A 158 5.42 6.33 4.48
C PHE A 158 6.37 5.13 4.39
N LEU A 159 5.99 4.09 3.63
CA LEU A 159 6.76 2.85 3.52
C LEU A 159 8.08 3.03 2.76
N SER A 160 8.18 4.05 1.91
CA SER A 160 9.41 4.31 1.13
C SER A 160 10.38 5.24 1.83
N ASP A 161 9.99 5.91 2.92
CA ASP A 161 10.89 6.75 3.72
C ASP A 161 11.56 5.91 4.82
N PRO A 162 12.87 5.63 4.72
CA PRO A 162 13.59 4.81 5.70
C PRO A 162 13.66 5.45 7.09
N LYS A 163 13.29 6.73 7.24
CA LYS A 163 13.16 7.39 8.55
C LYS A 163 11.84 7.07 9.23
N GLN A 164 10.82 6.66 8.48
CA GLN A 164 9.48 6.36 8.96
C GLN A 164 9.29 4.85 9.12
N PHE A 165 9.74 4.07 8.14
CA PHE A 165 9.64 2.62 8.16
C PHE A 165 10.87 1.97 7.50
N ASP A 166 11.43 0.98 8.17
CA ASP A 166 12.59 0.25 7.66
C ASP A 166 12.13 -0.98 6.85
N MET A 167 12.24 -0.87 5.52
CA MET A 167 11.97 -1.97 4.57
C MET A 167 13.21 -2.84 4.30
N GLY A 168 14.35 -2.62 4.97
CA GLY A 168 15.63 -3.23 4.62
C GLY A 168 15.65 -4.76 4.61
N ASP A 169 14.78 -5.40 5.39
CA ASP A 169 14.64 -6.86 5.46
C ASP A 169 13.63 -7.45 4.46
N ALA A 170 12.86 -6.60 3.79
CA ALA A 170 11.87 -7.01 2.79
C ALA A 170 12.50 -7.06 1.39
N PHE A 171 12.11 -8.07 0.60
CA PHE A 171 12.53 -8.15 -0.81
C PHE A 171 11.76 -7.19 -1.74
N VAL A 172 10.74 -6.50 -1.22
CA VAL A 172 9.78 -5.69 -1.98
C VAL A 172 9.93 -4.21 -1.60
N GLY A 173 9.68 -3.30 -2.55
CA GLY A 173 9.70 -1.86 -2.28
C GLY A 173 8.41 -1.35 -1.63
N GLY A 174 8.50 -0.25 -0.88
CA GLY A 174 7.32 0.36 -0.23
C GLY A 174 6.22 0.77 -1.22
N TRP A 175 6.60 1.28 -2.40
CA TRP A 175 5.65 1.59 -3.48
C TRP A 175 4.99 0.35 -4.10
N ASP A 176 5.67 -0.80 -4.13
CA ASP A 176 5.08 -2.06 -4.63
C ASP A 176 3.96 -2.51 -3.69
N VAL A 177 4.21 -2.44 -2.37
CA VAL A 177 3.18 -2.70 -1.35
C VAL A 177 2.02 -1.71 -1.50
N ALA A 178 2.29 -0.42 -1.69
CA ALA A 178 1.25 0.59 -1.82
C ALA A 178 0.36 0.36 -3.05
N ASN A 179 0.94 -0.03 -4.19
CA ASN A 179 0.15 -0.39 -5.37
C ASN A 179 -0.75 -1.61 -5.10
N MET A 180 -0.23 -2.62 -4.39
CA MET A 180 -1.01 -3.77 -3.96
C MET A 180 -2.18 -3.37 -3.04
N VAL A 181 -2.00 -2.38 -2.16
CA VAL A 181 -3.09 -1.82 -1.35
C VAL A 181 -4.18 -1.21 -2.24
N GLY A 182 -3.78 -0.48 -3.29
CA GLY A 182 -4.72 0.06 -4.28
C GLY A 182 -5.56 -1.03 -4.94
N ASP A 183 -4.91 -2.08 -5.43
CA ASP A 183 -5.58 -3.23 -6.05
C ASP A 183 -6.54 -3.93 -5.09
N LEU A 184 -6.12 -4.14 -3.84
CA LEU A 184 -6.95 -4.76 -2.79
C LEU A 184 -8.17 -3.90 -2.43
N LEU A 185 -8.02 -2.58 -2.35
CA LEU A 185 -9.12 -1.66 -2.08
C LEU A 185 -10.10 -1.61 -3.24
N ILE A 186 -9.63 -1.58 -4.48
CA ILE A 186 -10.49 -1.65 -5.67
C ILE A 186 -11.26 -2.97 -5.69
N ALA A 187 -10.60 -4.10 -5.44
CA ALA A 187 -11.25 -5.40 -5.33
C ALA A 187 -12.31 -5.42 -4.21
N ARG A 188 -12.04 -4.73 -3.09
CA ARG A 188 -12.96 -4.59 -1.97
C ARG A 188 -14.20 -3.77 -2.33
N ILE A 189 -14.03 -2.65 -3.04
CA ILE A 189 -15.11 -1.78 -3.52
C ILE A 189 -15.98 -2.48 -4.56
N ALA A 190 -15.34 -3.20 -5.49
CA ALA A 190 -16.04 -3.95 -6.54
C ALA A 190 -16.93 -5.07 -5.95
N GLY A 191 -16.63 -5.53 -4.74
CA GLY A 191 -17.40 -6.55 -4.03
C GLY A 191 -17.26 -7.95 -4.66
N PRO A 192 -17.93 -8.96 -4.07
CA PRO A 192 -17.90 -10.33 -4.59
C PRO A 192 -18.47 -10.43 -6.02
N ASP A 193 -19.42 -9.57 -6.37
CA ASP A 193 -20.06 -9.55 -7.70
C ASP A 193 -19.21 -8.79 -8.75
N GLY A 194 -18.17 -8.06 -8.33
CA GLY A 194 -17.23 -7.38 -9.21
C GLY A 194 -16.12 -8.27 -9.77
N ALA A 195 -15.91 -9.44 -9.17
CA ALA A 195 -15.08 -10.51 -9.73
C ALA A 195 -15.72 -11.15 -10.97
N ASP A 196 -17.05 -11.02 -11.10
CA ASP A 196 -17.82 -11.35 -12.30
C ASP A 196 -17.90 -10.14 -13.24
N CYS A 197 -16.75 -9.53 -13.52
CA CYS A 197 -16.61 -8.86 -14.81
C CYS A 197 -16.87 -9.94 -15.86
N ALA A 198 -18.04 -9.92 -16.51
CA ALA A 198 -18.54 -10.83 -17.54
C ALA A 198 -17.70 -10.81 -18.84
N CYS A 199 -16.38 -10.86 -18.69
CA CYS A 199 -15.39 -10.89 -19.75
C CYS A 199 -15.02 -12.36 -20.11
N SER A 200 -15.74 -13.34 -19.54
CA SER A 200 -15.67 -14.78 -19.85
C SER A 200 -16.78 -15.28 -20.77
N ASP A 201 -17.74 -14.44 -21.18
CA ASP A 201 -18.67 -14.80 -22.24
C ASP A 201 -17.88 -14.93 -23.56
N VAL A 202 -17.73 -16.18 -24.01
CA VAL A 202 -17.17 -16.51 -25.32
C VAL A 202 -18.11 -15.93 -26.37
N VAL A 203 -17.76 -14.77 -26.92
CA VAL A 203 -18.40 -14.28 -28.15
C VAL A 203 -18.03 -15.26 -29.26
N VAL A 204 -18.94 -16.18 -29.57
CA VAL A 204 -18.86 -17.01 -30.77
C VAL A 204 -19.08 -16.07 -31.96
N ILE A 205 -18.00 -15.66 -32.60
CA ILE A 205 -18.08 -14.90 -33.86
C ILE A 205 -18.53 -15.92 -34.92
N PRO A 206 -19.71 -15.78 -35.54
CA PRO A 206 -20.08 -16.63 -36.66
C PRO A 206 -19.07 -16.39 -37.78
N SER A 207 -18.42 -17.46 -38.24
CA SER A 207 -17.59 -17.41 -39.44
C SER A 207 -18.50 -17.12 -40.62
N GLU A 208 -18.35 -15.94 -41.23
CA GLU A 208 -18.98 -15.66 -42.52
C GLU A 208 -18.37 -16.60 -43.57
N GLU A 209 -19.23 -17.38 -44.24
CA GLU A 209 -18.90 -18.19 -45.42
C GLU A 209 -18.67 -17.32 -46.66
#